data_AF-A0A2V8P4C8-F1
#
_entry.id   AF-A0A2V8P4C8-F1
#
_cell.length_a   1.000
_cell.length_b   1.000
_cell.length_c   1.000
_cell.angle_alpha   90.00
_cell.angle_beta   90.00
_cell.angle_gamma   90.00
#
_symmetry.space_group_name_H-M   'P 1'
#
loop_
_entity.id
_entity.type
_entity.pdbx_description
1 polymer ?
#
loop_
_entity_poly.entity_id
_entity_poly.type
_entity_poly.pdbx_seq_one_letter_code
_entity_poly.pdbx_strand_id
1 'polypeptide(L)'
;MAFSVMWGAGAMREFSPYDIHPRHLDGYFAPEGAEFRLIPNADGSTNLEGKSWYRNSMWPSPYWRLWSDKILHDIHLSVFEHIKTLAER
;
A
#
# COMPACT_ATOMS: atom_id res chain seq x y z
N MET A 1 8.33 13.63 0.69
CA MET A 1 8.88 12.98 -0.51
C MET A 1 7.80 12.09 -1.09
N ALA A 2 7.46 12.29 -2.37
CA ALA A 2 6.48 11.45 -3.08
C ALA A 2 7.21 10.38 -3.91
N PHE A 3 6.66 9.17 -3.94
CA PHE A 3 7.20 8.02 -4.63
C PHE A 3 6.10 7.36 -5.49
N SER A 4 6.44 7.06 -6.73
CA SER A 4 5.55 6.37 -7.65
C SER A 4 5.85 4.88 -7.63
N VAL A 5 4.81 4.05 -7.61
CA VAL A 5 4.99 2.60 -7.69
C VAL A 5 5.23 2.23 -9.15
N MET A 6 6.47 1.86 -9.49
CA MET A 6 6.82 1.41 -10.84
C MET A 6 6.52 -0.07 -11.08
N TRP A 7 6.60 -0.89 -10.02
CA TRP A 7 6.33 -2.33 -10.08
C TRP A 7 5.90 -2.84 -8.70
N GLY A 8 4.98 -3.80 -8.68
CA GLY A 8 4.51 -4.47 -7.47
C GLY A 8 4.44 -5.98 -7.69
N ALA A 9 4.58 -6.75 -6.60
CA ALA A 9 4.37 -8.19 -6.66
C ALA A 9 2.95 -8.52 -7.14
N GLY A 10 2.79 -9.58 -7.93
CA GLY A 10 1.48 -10.03 -8.39
C GLY A 10 0.54 -10.25 -7.20
N ALA A 11 -0.72 -9.84 -7.34
CA ALA A 11 -1.69 -9.88 -6.24
C ALA A 11 -1.84 -11.29 -5.65
N MET A 12 -1.78 -12.31 -6.51
CA MET A 12 -1.85 -13.73 -6.16
C MET A 12 -1.06 -14.55 -7.19
N ARG A 13 -0.77 -15.81 -6.85
CA ARG A 13 -0.31 -16.83 -7.81
C ARG A 13 -1.33 -17.95 -7.83
N GLU A 14 -1.81 -18.33 -9.01
CA GLU A 14 -2.76 -19.44 -9.13
C GLU A 14 -2.10 -20.75 -8.72
N PHE A 15 -2.82 -21.57 -7.95
CA PHE A 15 -2.36 -22.91 -7.60
C PHE A 15 -2.62 -23.87 -8.76
N SER A 16 -1.66 -23.91 -9.68
CA SER A 16 -1.68 -24.75 -10.88
C SER A 16 -0.34 -25.47 -11.04
N PRO A 17 -0.31 -26.68 -11.62
CA PRO A 17 0.94 -27.35 -11.99
C PRO A 17 1.69 -26.65 -13.14
N TYR A 18 1.07 -25.64 -13.78
CA TYR A 18 1.65 -24.83 -14.85
C TYR A 18 1.90 -23.40 -14.38
N ASP A 19 2.94 -22.75 -14.92
CA ASP A 19 3.20 -21.33 -14.71
C ASP A 19 2.30 -20.48 -15.60
N ILE A 20 1.04 -20.36 -15.17
CA ILE A 20 0.01 -19.57 -15.85
C ILE A 20 -0.22 -18.25 -15.10
N HIS A 21 -0.35 -17.17 -15.86
CA HIS A 21 -0.72 -15.84 -15.34
C HIS A 21 -2.13 -15.48 -15.80
N PRO A 22 -3.17 -15.76 -14.99
CA PRO A 22 -4.54 -15.45 -15.36
C PRO A 22 -4.78 -13.96 -15.54
N ARG A 23 -5.52 -13.61 -16.61
CA ARG A 23 -5.91 -12.22 -16.89
C ARG A 23 -6.70 -11.54 -15.75
N HIS A 24 -7.33 -12.32 -14.87
CA HIS A 24 -8.09 -11.77 -13.74
C HIS A 24 -7.20 -11.25 -12.60
N LEU A 25 -5.87 -11.49 -12.65
CA LEU A 25 -4.92 -10.98 -11.67
C LEU A 25 -4.47 -9.55 -11.97
N ASP A 26 -4.65 -9.07 -13.20
CA ASP A 26 -4.18 -7.77 -13.65
C ASP A 26 -5.31 -6.73 -13.73
N GLY A 27 -5.02 -5.49 -13.34
CA GLY A 27 -5.87 -4.33 -13.63
C GLY A 27 -7.05 -4.08 -12.67
N TYR A 28 -7.25 -4.94 -11.67
CA TYR A 28 -8.35 -4.82 -10.70
C TYR A 28 -8.00 -3.95 -9.49
N PHE A 29 -6.78 -4.08 -8.96
CA PHE A 29 -6.23 -3.22 -7.94
C PHE A 29 -4.84 -2.77 -8.38
N ALA A 30 -4.65 -1.47 -8.54
CA ALA A 30 -3.39 -0.89 -8.99
C ALA A 30 -2.94 0.21 -8.02
N PRO A 31 -1.88 0.00 -7.21
CA PRO A 31 -1.28 1.09 -6.46
C PRO A 31 -0.63 2.08 -7.43
N GLU A 32 -0.96 3.37 -7.31
CA GLU A 32 -0.48 4.41 -8.23
C GLU A 32 0.74 5.14 -7.64
N GLY A 33 0.82 5.23 -6.32
CA GLY A 33 1.93 5.88 -5.65
C GLY A 33 1.65 6.09 -4.18
N ALA A 34 2.64 6.63 -3.49
CA ALA A 34 2.46 7.08 -2.13
C ALA A 34 3.45 8.21 -1.79
N GLU A 35 3.25 8.85 -0.66
CA GLU A 35 4.00 10.01 -0.21
C GLU A 35 4.20 9.92 1.29
N PHE A 36 5.42 10.20 1.74
CA PHE A 36 5.75 10.35 3.16
C PHE A 36 6.16 11.79 3.45
N ARG A 37 5.61 12.35 4.54
CA ARG A 37 5.93 13.69 5.04
C ARG A 37 6.34 13.60 6.49
N LEU A 38 7.44 14.27 6.82
CA LEU A 38 7.91 14.44 8.19
C LEU A 38 7.52 15.84 8.64
N ILE A 39 6.79 15.93 9.74
CA ILE A 39 6.31 17.18 10.33
C ILE A 39 6.97 17.33 11.69
N PRO A 40 7.89 18.31 11.86
CA PRO A 40 8.50 18.55 13.16
C PRO A 40 7.46 19.12 14.13
N ASN A 41 7.47 18.64 15.37
CA ASN A 41 6.64 19.14 16.45
C ASN A 41 7.44 20.09 17.34
N ALA A 42 6.75 20.99 18.04
CA ALA A 42 7.38 21.99 18.90
C ALA A 42 8.12 21.40 20.12
N ASP A 43 7.80 20.16 20.49
CA ASP A 43 8.45 19.39 21.58
C ASP A 43 9.73 18.66 21.14
N GLY A 44 10.14 18.80 19.88
CA GLY A 44 11.31 18.13 19.31
C GLY A 44 11.02 16.74 18.74
N SER A 45 9.79 16.24 18.83
CA SER A 45 9.37 15.02 18.15
C SER A 45 9.08 15.28 16.66
N THR A 46 8.93 14.22 15.86
CA THR A 46 8.58 14.33 14.43
C THR A 46 7.44 13.38 14.10
N ASN A 47 6.35 13.91 13.55
CA ASN A 47 5.25 13.11 13.04
C ASN A 47 5.55 12.64 11.62
N LEU A 48 5.34 11.36 11.36
CA LEU A 48 5.39 10.79 10.01
C LEU A 48 3.95 10.64 9.48
N GLU A 49 3.62 11.40 8.44
CA GLU A 49 2.39 11.22 7.67
C GLU A 49 2.68 10.44 6.40
N GLY A 50 1.82 9.47 6.06
CA GLY A 50 1.84 8.83 4.75
C GLY A 50 0.50 8.91 4.05
N LYS A 51 0.55 9.15 2.74
CA LYS A 51 -0.60 9.15 1.84
C LYS A 51 -0.34 8.16 0.72
N SER A 52 -1.36 7.42 0.32
CA SER A 52 -1.23 6.45 -0.77
C SER A 52 -2.42 6.58 -1.70
N TRP A 53 -2.14 6.42 -3.00
CA TRP A 53 -3.12 6.47 -4.06
C TRP A 53 -3.19 5.10 -4.72
N TYR A 54 -4.41 4.66 -4.97
CA TYR A 54 -4.66 3.41 -5.67
C TYR A 54 -5.88 3.58 -6.56
N ARG A 55 -5.92 2.78 -7.63
CA ARG A 55 -7.08 2.61 -8.49
C ARG A 55 -7.67 1.23 -8.24
N ASN A 56 -8.97 1.18 -8.02
CA ASN A 56 -9.71 -0.06 -7.84
C ASN A 56 -10.82 -0.15 -8.90
N SER A 57 -10.72 -1.16 -9.75
CA SER A 57 -11.68 -1.47 -10.82
C SER A 57 -12.54 -2.70 -10.49
N MET A 58 -12.48 -3.21 -9.26
CA MET A 58 -13.29 -4.33 -8.79
C MET A 58 -14.73 -3.91 -8.50
N TRP A 59 -15.65 -4.81 -8.83
CA TRP A 59 -17.07 -4.63 -8.60
C TRP A 59 -17.60 -5.73 -7.65
N PRO A 60 -18.51 -5.43 -6.71
CA PRO A 60 -19.07 -4.10 -6.39
C PRO A 60 -18.06 -3.18 -5.68
N SER A 61 -17.95 -1.94 -6.17
CA SER A 61 -16.93 -0.99 -5.68
C SER A 61 -16.95 -0.73 -4.17
N PRO A 62 -18.11 -0.53 -3.49
CA PRO A 62 -18.13 -0.26 -2.06
C PRO A 62 -17.56 -1.41 -1.22
N TYR A 63 -17.90 -2.66 -1.59
CA TYR A 63 -17.41 -3.84 -0.89
C TYR A 63 -15.88 -3.94 -0.98
N TRP A 64 -15.35 -3.85 -2.20
CA TRP A 64 -13.90 -3.95 -2.42
C TRP A 64 -13.13 -2.78 -1.83
N ARG A 65 -13.72 -1.57 -1.83
CA ARG A 65 -13.11 -0.41 -1.18
C ARG A 65 -12.88 -0.64 0.31
N LEU A 66 -13.86 -1.20 1.04
CA LEU A 66 -13.71 -1.49 2.48
C LEU A 66 -12.53 -2.42 2.76
N TRP A 67 -12.38 -3.48 1.94
CA TRP A 67 -11.27 -4.42 2.08
C TRP A 67 -9.93 -3.81 1.66
N SER A 68 -9.89 -3.11 0.53
CA SER A 68 -8.69 -2.43 0.04
C SER A 68 -8.17 -1.40 1.04
N ASP A 69 -9.06 -0.56 1.59
CA ASP A 69 -8.70 0.46 2.58
C ASP A 69 -8.13 -0.19 3.85
N LYS A 70 -8.74 -1.29 4.33
CA LYS A 70 -8.23 -2.03 5.48
C LYS A 70 -6.83 -2.60 5.25
N ILE A 71 -6.62 -3.31 4.13
CA ILE A 71 -5.34 -3.95 3.81
C ILE A 71 -4.25 -2.89 3.65
N LEU A 72 -4.53 -1.80 2.93
CA LEU A 72 -3.58 -0.69 2.76
C LEU A 72 -3.24 -0.04 4.10
N HIS A 73 -4.22 0.13 4.98
CA HIS A 73 -3.98 0.68 6.32
C HIS A 73 -3.06 -0.21 7.15
N ASP A 74 -3.30 -1.53 7.17
CA ASP A 74 -2.48 -2.48 7.91
C ASP A 74 -1.02 -2.49 7.39
N ILE A 75 -0.83 -2.41 6.07
CA ILE A 75 0.51 -2.30 5.45
C ILE A 75 1.19 -0.98 5.84
N HIS A 76 0.48 0.15 5.79
CA HIS A 76 1.03 1.45 6.22
C HIS A 76 1.49 1.41 7.66
N LEU A 77 0.68 0.84 8.55
CA LEU A 77 1.01 0.76 9.96
C LEU A 77 2.28 -0.07 10.18
N SER A 78 2.40 -1.22 9.50
CA SER A 78 3.60 -2.06 9.60
C SER A 78 4.87 -1.32 9.15
N VAL A 79 4.80 -0.54 8.07
CA VAL A 79 5.93 0.28 7.60
C VAL A 79 6.25 1.40 8.58
N PHE A 80 5.25 2.08 9.13
CA PHE A 80 5.48 3.16 10.10
C PHE A 80 6.09 2.66 11.40
N GLU A 81 5.59 1.55 11.94
CA GLU A 81 6.16 0.93 13.14
C GLU A 81 7.62 0.51 12.91
N HIS A 82 7.93 0.01 11.70
CA HIS A 82 9.30 -0.31 11.33
C HIS A 82 10.20 0.93 11.27
N ILE A 83 9.75 2.02 10.62
CA ILE A 83 10.50 3.28 10.54
C ILE A 83 10.73 3.86 11.94
N LYS A 84 9.69 3.88 12.77
CA LYS A 84 9.76 4.34 14.15
C LYS A 84 10.81 3.54 14.94
N THR A 85 10.74 2.22 14.87
CA THR A 85 11.70 1.32 15.54
C THR A 85 13.15 1.59 15.11
N LEU A 86 13.38 1.93 13.84
CA LEU A 86 14.72 2.24 13.33
C LEU A 86 15.19 3.65 13.70
N ALA A 87 14.27 4.63 13.79
CA ALA A 87 14.60 6.01 14.11
C ALA A 87 14.82 6.25 15.62
N GLU A 88 14.15 5.47 16.47
CA GLU A 88 14.26 5.54 17.93
C GLU A 88 15.35 4.61 18.51
N ARG A 89 16.07 3.87 17.65
CA ARG A 89 17.26 3.11 18.01
C ARG A 89 18.50 4.00 18.09
#